data_AF-A0A259SVV4-F1
#
_entry.id   AF-A0A259SVV4-F1
#
_cell.length_a   1.000
_cell.length_b   1.000
_cell.length_c   1.000
_cell.angle_alpha   90.00
_cell.angle_beta   90.00
_cell.angle_gamma   90.00
#
_symmetry.space_group_name_H-M   'P 1'
#
loop_
_entity.id
_entity.type
_entity.pdbx_description
1 polymer ?
#
loop_
_entity_poly.entity_id
_entity_poly.type
_entity_poly.pdbx_seq_one_letter_code
_entity_poly.pdbx_strand_id
1 'polypeptide(L)' 'GSWTFEWRILREDAGWFLVQGRTEYPAERDYLNLWIVQLDQDGRAEEFTEWYMPRPHGG' A
#
# COMPACT_ATOMS: atom_id res chain seq x y z
N GLY A 1 7.32 18.91 -6.64
CA GLY A 1 6.53 18.79 -5.41
C GLY A 1 7.13 17.69 -4.56
N SER A 2 7.14 17.85 -3.25
CA SER A 2 7.50 16.79 -2.30
C SER A 2 6.30 15.87 -2.08
N TRP A 3 6.56 14.57 -1.99
CA TRP A 3 5.59 13.56 -1.57
C TRP A 3 6.30 12.60 -0.62
N THR A 4 5.54 12.02 0.30
CA THR A 4 6.01 10.94 1.17
C THR A 4 5.21 9.69 0.90
N PHE A 5 5.86 8.54 1.06
CA PHE A 5 5.21 7.25 1.02
C PHE A 5 5.70 6.40 2.17
N GLU A 6 4.75 5.90 2.93
CA GLU A 6 4.99 4.99 4.03
C GLU A 6 4.14 3.75 3.85
N TRP A 7 4.63 2.60 4.29
CA TRP A 7 3.88 1.35 4.23
C TRP A 7 4.18 0.46 5.41
N ARG A 8 3.28 -0.48 5.66
CA ARG A 8 3.42 -1.52 6.67
C ARG A 8 2.70 -2.79 6.27
N ILE A 9 3.23 -3.94 6.69
CA ILE A 9 2.54 -5.22 6.59
C ILE A 9 1.48 -5.27 7.69
N LEU A 10 0.22 -5.48 7.29
CA LEU A 10 -0.89 -5.72 8.19
C LEU A 10 -1.05 -7.21 8.52
N ARG A 11 -0.76 -8.07 7.55
CA ARG A 11 -0.80 -9.53 7.70
C ARG A 11 0.20 -10.19 6.77
N GLU A 12 0.81 -11.26 7.25
CA GLU A 12 1.62 -12.20 6.48
C GLU A 12 1.09 -13.61 6.74
N ASP A 13 0.97 -14.40 5.68
CA ASP A 13 0.59 -15.82 5.73
C ASP A 13 1.15 -16.59 4.53
N ALA A 14 2.12 -17.48 4.75
CA ALA A 14 2.66 -18.42 3.74
C ALA A 14 2.94 -17.79 2.34
N GLY A 15 3.61 -16.64 2.30
CA GLY A 15 3.92 -15.93 1.05
C GLY A 15 2.81 -15.01 0.54
N TRP A 16 1.66 -14.98 1.21
CA TRP A 16 0.59 -14.01 1.03
C TRP A 16 0.76 -12.83 2.01
N PHE A 17 0.58 -11.61 1.52
CA PHE A 17 0.78 -10.39 2.29
C PHE A 17 -0.38 -9.43 2.09
N LEU A 18 -0.88 -8.90 3.20
CA LEU A 18 -1.74 -7.72 3.23
C LEU A 18 -0.90 -6.52 3.66
N VAL A 19 -0.74 -5.55 2.78
CA VAL A 19 0.08 -4.35 3.00
C VAL A 19 -0.81 -3.10 2.96
N GLN A 20 -0.59 -2.18 3.89
CA GLN A 20 -1.17 -0.84 3.81
C GLN A 20 -0.09 0.17 3.47
N GLY A 21 -0.30 0.91 2.39
CA GLY A 21 0.49 2.07 2.00
C GLY A 21 -0.26 3.37 2.27
N ARG A 22 0.48 4.46 2.47
CA ARG A 22 -0.04 5.83 2.48
C ARG A 22 0.84 6.71 1.62
N THR A 23 0.24 7.36 0.62
CA THR A 23 0.92 8.36 -0.21
C THR A 23 0.39 9.73 0.15
N GLU A 24 1.25 10.60 0.67
CA GLU A 24 0.89 11.95 1.07
C GLU A 24 1.56 12.99 0.16
N TYR A 25 0.71 13.86 -0.38
CA TYR A 25 1.07 15.11 -1.04
C TYR A 25 0.65 16.24 -0.08
N PRO A 26 1.59 16.82 0.70
CA PRO A 26 1.29 17.62 1.89
C PRO A 26 0.32 18.80 1.70
N ALA A 27 0.16 19.31 0.48
CA ALA A 27 -0.69 20.46 0.18
C ALA A 27 -1.95 20.13 -0.66
N GLU A 28 -2.14 18.86 -1.06
CA GLU A 28 -3.14 18.53 -2.08
C GLU A 28 -3.92 17.26 -1.80
N ARG A 29 -3.24 16.13 -1.58
CA ARG A 29 -3.85 14.80 -1.61
C ARG A 29 -3.24 13.87 -0.57
N ASP A 30 -4.06 12.99 -0.02
CA ASP A 30 -3.64 11.91 0.87
C ASP A 30 -4.38 10.65 0.43
N TYR A 31 -3.65 9.56 0.21
CA TYR A 31 -4.21 8.30 -0.26
C TYR A 31 -3.80 7.16 0.67
N LEU A 32 -4.74 6.27 0.97
CA LEU A 32 -4.44 4.95 1.51
C LEU A 32 -4.50 3.93 0.39
N ASN A 33 -3.52 3.05 0.33
CA ASN A 33 -3.51 1.88 -0.52
C ASN A 33 -3.59 0.63 0.35
N LEU A 34 -4.34 -0.36 -0.11
CA LEU A 34 -4.38 -1.71 0.41
C LEU A 34 -3.91 -2.65 -0.70
N TRP A 35 -2.85 -3.39 -0.45
CA TRP A 35 -2.31 -4.37 -1.39
C TRP A 35 -2.47 -5.76 -0.83
N ILE A 36 -2.92 -6.66 -1.70
CA ILE A 36 -2.89 -8.09 -1.51
C ILE A 36 -1.81 -8.61 -2.46
N VAL A 37 -0.77 -9.25 -1.91
CA VAL A 37 0.38 -9.75 -2.68
C VAL A 37 0.60 -11.22 -2.37
N GLN A 38 0.66 -12.06 -3.40
CA GLN A 38 1.11 -13.45 -3.28
C GLN A 38 2.48 -13.58 -3.91
N LEU A 39 3.45 -14.13 -3.17
CA LEU A 39 4.77 -14.47 -3.67
C LEU A 39 4.90 -15.98 -3.89
N ASP A 40 5.66 -16.38 -4.91
CA ASP A 40 6.13 -17.74 -5.11
C ASP A 40 7.28 -18.10 -4.13
N GLN A 41 7.78 -19.33 -4.24
CA GLN A 41 8.87 -19.83 -3.39
C GLN A 41 10.22 -19.11 -3.62
N ASP A 42 10.38 -18.44 -4.76
CA ASP A 42 11.56 -17.65 -5.11
C ASP A 42 11.39 -16.17 -4.72
N GLY A 43 10.26 -15.80 -4.10
CA GLY A 43 9.94 -14.45 -3.64
C GLY A 43 9.42 -13.52 -4.75
N ARG A 44 9.00 -14.04 -5.90
CA ARG A 44 8.42 -13.24 -6.99
C ARG A 44 6.91 -13.17 -6.85
N ALA A 45 6.34 -12.02 -7.20
CA ALA A 45 4.89 -11.85 -7.16
C ALA A 45 4.19 -12.71 -8.22
N GLU A 46 3.30 -13.59 -7.78
CA GLU A 46 2.37 -14.35 -8.63
C GLU A 46 1.01 -13.64 -8.73
N GLU A 47 0.60 -12.96 -7.66
CA GLU A 47 -0.64 -12.17 -7.64
C GLU A 47 -0.39 -10.82 -6.97
N PHE A 48 -0.99 -9.77 -7.53
CA PHE A 48 -1.00 -8.44 -6.96
C PHE A 48 -2.35 -7.77 -7.23
N THR A 49 -3.09 -7.45 -6.16
CA THR A 49 -4.33 -6.68 -6.22
C THR A 49 -4.19 -5.44 -5.37
N GLU A 50 -4.48 -4.27 -5.95
CA GLU A 50 -4.48 -2.98 -5.26
C GLU A 50 -5.88 -2.41 -5.16
N TRP A 51 -6.17 -1.83 -3.99
CA TRP A 51 -7.28 -0.92 -3.79
C TRP A 51 -6.76 0.37 -3.15
N TYR A 52 -7.17 1.52 -3.68
CA TYR A 52 -6.83 2.82 -3.13
C TYR A 52 -8.06 3.59 -2.67
N MET A 53 -7.86 4.46 -1.69
CA MET A 53 -8.88 5.36 -1.16
C MET A 53 -8.30 6.75 -0.91
N PRO A 54 -8.88 7.81 -1.49
CA PRO A 54 -8.55 9.17 -1.09
C PRO A 54 -9.03 9.44 0.34
N ARG A 55 -8.17 10.05 1.14
CA ARG A 55 -8.52 10.57 2.47
C ARG A 55 -8.88 12.05 2.37
N PRO A 56 -9.78 12.55 3.23
CA PRO A 56 -9.96 13.97 3.42
C PRO A 56 -8.62 14.58 3.85
N HIS A 57 -8.16 15.60 3.12
CA HIS A 57 -7.04 16.42 3.57
C HIS A 57 -7.59 17.41 4.61
N GLY A 58 -7.16 17.27 5.86
CA GLY A 58 -7.46 18.22 6.91
C GLY A 58 -6.54 19.42 6.74
N GLY A 59 -7.07 20.51 6.18
CA GLY A 59 -6.36 21.80 6.08
C GLY A 59 -6.02 22.38 7.44
#